data_AF-A0A354IFT8-F1
#
_entry.id   AF-A0A354IFT8-F1
#
_cell.length_a   1.000
_cell.length_b   1.000
_cell.length_c   1.000
_cell.angle_alpha   90.00
_cell.angle_beta   90.00
_cell.angle_gamma   90.00
#
_symmetry.space_group_name_H-M   'P 1'
#
loop_
_entity.id
_entity.type
_entity.pdbx_description
1 polymer ?
#
loop_
_entity_poly.entity_id
_entity_poly.type
_entity_poly.pdbx_seq_one_letter_code
_entity_poly.pdbx_strand_id
1 'polypeptide(L)'
;MELIVKLAAAALCGALFAAFLRPLSPVFGVLTALTCGLVVLLAVLDPVGQIFRALSGFLTAAGISGEIYLPVIKAVGIATVVHITAQVCRDAGEAALGTKLELAGTISAVAVCIPLMQQVFSLLETMLM
;
A
#
# COMPACT_ATOMS: atom_id res chain seq x y z
N MET A 1 7.11 -14.44 11.41
CA MET A 1 8.47 -14.53 10.83
C MET A 1 8.52 -15.50 9.65
N GLU A 2 7.83 -16.64 9.69
CA GLU A 2 7.84 -17.63 8.60
C GLU A 2 7.35 -17.12 7.24
N LEU A 3 6.35 -16.22 7.22
CA LEU A 3 5.79 -15.67 5.97
C LEU A 3 6.82 -14.84 5.19
N ILE A 4 7.56 -13.96 5.88
CA ILE A 4 8.58 -13.09 5.28
C ILE A 4 9.72 -13.93 4.71
N VAL A 5 10.13 -14.99 5.43
CA VAL A 5 11.17 -15.91 4.95
C VAL A 5 10.71 -16.68 3.71
N LYS A 6 9.46 -17.17 3.68
CA LYS A 6 8.88 -17.80 2.49
C LYS A 6 8.79 -16.84 1.30
N LEU A 7 8.38 -15.60 1.54
CA LEU A 7 8.31 -14.57 0.49
C LEU A 7 9.69 -14.21 -0.06
N ALA A 8 10.68 -14.04 0.82
CA ALA A 8 12.05 -13.76 0.43
C ALA A 8 12.66 -14.90 -0.39
N ALA A 9 12.41 -16.15 0.03
CA ALA A 9 12.86 -17.33 -0.71
C ALA A 9 12.17 -17.43 -2.09
N ALA A 10 10.85 -17.22 -2.16
CA ALA A 10 10.11 -17.21 -3.42
C ALA A 10 10.59 -16.10 -4.36
N ALA A 11 10.82 -14.89 -3.85
CA ALA A 11 11.35 -13.77 -4.60
C ALA A 11 12.75 -14.05 -5.16
N LEU A 12 13.64 -14.64 -4.34
CA LEU A 12 14.99 -15.00 -4.75
C LEU A 12 14.98 -16.08 -5.84
N CYS A 13 14.17 -17.12 -5.68
CA CYS A 13 13.98 -18.15 -6.71
C CYS A 13 13.44 -17.54 -8.01
N GLY A 14 12.40 -16.71 -7.93
CA GLY A 14 11.84 -16.05 -9.11
C GLY A 14 12.83 -15.12 -9.80
N ALA A 15 13.64 -14.38 -9.05
CA ALA A 15 14.70 -13.53 -9.59
C ALA A 15 15.79 -14.35 -10.31
N LEU A 16 16.19 -15.48 -9.74
CA LEU A 16 17.13 -16.42 -10.37
C LEU A 16 16.54 -16.99 -11.67
N PHE A 17 15.28 -17.45 -11.66
CA PHE A 17 14.61 -17.93 -12.86
C PHE A 17 14.49 -16.84 -13.94
N ALA A 18 14.12 -15.62 -13.57
CA ALA A 18 14.05 -14.50 -14.50
C ALA A 18 15.43 -14.16 -15.09
N ALA A 19 16.50 -14.23 -14.30
CA ALA A 19 17.88 -14.02 -14.77
C ALA A 19 18.32 -15.09 -15.77
N PHE A 20 17.92 -16.35 -15.57
CA PHE A 20 18.18 -17.44 -16.51
C PHE A 20 17.36 -17.34 -17.81
N LEU A 21 16.14 -16.80 -17.77
CA LEU A 21 15.28 -16.67 -18.95
C LEU A 21 15.60 -15.45 -19.84
N ARG A 22 16.11 -14.36 -19.23
CA ARG A 22 16.50 -13.13 -19.95
C ARG A 22 17.39 -13.35 -21.18
N PRO A 23 18.45 -14.18 -21.14
CA PRO A 23 19.27 -14.44 -22.33
C PRO A 23 18.58 -15.29 -23.40
N LEU A 24 17.54 -16.08 -23.05
CA LEU A 24 16.76 -16.86 -24.03
C LEU A 24 15.76 -15.97 -24.77
N SER A 25 15.09 -15.08 -24.03
CA SER A 25 14.16 -14.10 -24.58
C SER A 25 13.86 -13.01 -23.54
N PRO A 26 14.15 -11.73 -23.82
CA PRO A 26 14.00 -10.65 -22.84
C PRO A 26 12.55 -10.46 -22.38
N VAL A 27 11.59 -10.74 -23.28
CA VAL A 27 10.14 -10.67 -23.00
C VAL A 27 9.72 -11.63 -21.89
N PHE A 28 10.16 -12.89 -21.96
CA PHE A 28 9.80 -13.88 -20.95
C PHE A 28 10.46 -13.58 -19.60
N GLY A 29 11.70 -13.08 -19.60
CA GLY A 29 12.39 -12.63 -18.38
C GLY A 29 11.63 -11.54 -17.63
N VAL A 30 11.11 -10.53 -18.35
CA VAL A 30 10.29 -9.44 -17.77
C VAL A 30 8.96 -9.98 -17.24
N LEU A 31 8.26 -10.82 -18.02
CA LEU A 31 7.00 -11.44 -17.58
C LEU A 31 7.17 -12.27 -16.30
N THR A 32 8.23 -13.08 -16.20
CA THR A 32 8.50 -13.85 -14.96
C THR A 32 8.82 -12.97 -13.77
N ALA A 33 9.62 -11.92 -13.95
CA ALA A 33 9.94 -10.98 -12.88
C ALA A 33 8.68 -10.23 -12.40
N LEU A 34 7.84 -9.79 -13.34
CA LEU A 34 6.58 -9.11 -13.04
C LEU A 34 5.61 -10.02 -12.28
N THR A 35 5.45 -11.26 -12.74
CA THR A 35 4.54 -12.22 -12.11
C THR A 35 5.02 -12.58 -10.71
N CYS A 36 6.33 -12.80 -10.53
CA CYS A 36 6.89 -13.08 -9.22
C CYS A 36 6.77 -11.87 -8.28
N GLY A 37 7.06 -10.67 -8.77
CA GLY A 37 6.87 -9.42 -8.04
C GLY A 37 5.42 -9.25 -7.59
N LEU A 38 4.46 -9.44 -8.50
CA LEU A 38 3.03 -9.35 -8.22
C LEU A 38 2.57 -10.36 -7.16
N VAL A 39 3.01 -11.62 -7.24
CA VAL A 39 2.66 -12.65 -6.25
C VAL A 39 3.19 -12.30 -4.86
N VAL A 40 4.45 -11.87 -4.77
CA VAL A 40 5.06 -11.42 -3.51
C VAL A 40 4.28 -10.24 -2.95
N LEU A 41 3.94 -9.26 -3.79
CA LEU A 41 3.21 -8.07 -3.37
C LEU A 41 1.79 -8.40 -2.86
N LEU A 42 1.04 -9.23 -3.59
CA LEU A 42 -0.30 -9.68 -3.20
C LEU A 42 -0.29 -10.45 -1.88
N ALA A 43 0.75 -11.24 -1.62
CA ALA A 43 0.89 -11.95 -0.36
C ALA A 43 1.14 -11.03 0.86
N VAL A 44 1.63 -9.80 0.64
CA VAL A 44 1.82 -8.80 1.70
C VAL A 44 0.53 -8.01 1.98
N LEU A 45 -0.42 -7.93 1.04
CA LEU A 45 -1.67 -7.19 1.24
C LEU A 45 -2.50 -7.73 2.42
N ASP A 46 -2.58 -9.05 2.56
CA ASP A 46 -3.34 -9.68 3.63
C ASP A 46 -2.83 -9.32 5.04
N PRO A 47 -1.55 -9.52 5.39
CA PRO A 47 -1.03 -9.14 6.72
C PRO A 47 -1.12 -7.64 6.95
N VAL A 48 -0.93 -6.79 5.93
CA VAL A 48 -1.12 -5.35 6.06
C VAL A 48 -2.58 -5.01 6.40
N GLY A 49 -3.54 -5.63 5.73
CA GLY A 49 -4.97 -5.49 6.06
C GLY A 49 -5.31 -5.97 7.47
N GLN A 50 -4.67 -7.04 7.95
CA GLN A 50 -4.82 -7.51 9.33
C GLN A 50 -4.30 -6.48 10.34
N ILE A 51 -3.15 -5.85 10.08
CA ILE A 51 -2.59 -4.79 10.95
C ILE A 51 -3.57 -3.61 11.04
N PHE A 52 -4.12 -3.15 9.91
CA PHE A 52 -5.10 -2.06 9.92
C PHE A 52 -6.37 -2.42 10.68
N ARG A 53 -6.88 -3.65 10.52
CA ARG A 53 -8.05 -4.14 11.26
C ARG A 53 -7.76 -4.21 12.77
N ALA A 54 -6.62 -4.77 13.16
CA ALA A 54 -6.21 -4.83 14.56
C ALA A 54 -6.10 -3.43 15.16
N LEU A 55 -5.46 -2.50 14.45
CA LEU A 55 -5.35 -1.10 14.84
C LEU A 55 -6.74 -0.46 15.04
N SER A 56 -7.65 -0.61 14.07
CA SER A 56 -9.03 -0.10 14.21
C SER A 56 -9.76 -0.70 15.42
N GLY A 57 -9.53 -1.99 15.72
CA GLY A 57 -10.09 -2.67 16.90
C GLY A 57 -9.58 -2.07 18.21
N PHE A 58 -8.28 -1.82 18.32
CA PHE A 58 -7.68 -1.19 19.51
C PHE A 58 -8.18 0.25 19.71
N LEU A 59 -8.28 1.05 18.65
CA LEU A 59 -8.77 2.43 18.76
C LEU A 59 -10.25 2.48 19.16
N THR A 60 -11.06 1.55 18.65
CA THR A 60 -12.47 1.43 19.05
C THR A 60 -12.60 0.99 20.51
N ALA A 61 -11.77 0.04 20.96
CA ALA A 61 -11.74 -0.41 22.35
C ALA A 61 -11.23 0.68 23.32
N ALA A 62 -10.37 1.60 22.84
CA ALA A 62 -9.87 2.74 23.60
C ALA A 62 -10.89 3.89 23.72
N GLY A 63 -12.09 3.76 23.15
CA GLY A 63 -13.13 4.79 23.21
C GLY A 63 -12.86 6.02 22.33
N ILE A 64 -11.92 5.93 21.37
CA ILE A 64 -11.66 7.00 20.41
C ILE A 64 -12.80 7.01 19.40
N SER A 65 -13.45 8.16 19.25
CA SER A 65 -14.52 8.38 18.27
C SER A 65 -14.02 8.00 16.87
N GLY A 66 -14.75 7.09 16.21
CA GLY A 66 -14.39 6.60 14.87
C GLY A 66 -14.18 7.70 13.85
N GLU A 67 -14.84 8.83 14.07
CA GLU A 67 -14.74 10.08 13.33
C GLU A 67 -13.32 10.64 13.15
N ILE A 68 -12.44 10.51 14.16
CA ILE A 68 -11.07 11.07 14.10
C ILE A 68 -10.09 10.08 13.45
N TYR A 69 -10.23 8.78 13.71
CA TYR A 69 -9.23 7.80 13.26
C TYR A 69 -9.53 7.21 11.88
N LEU A 70 -10.80 7.13 11.45
CA LEU A 70 -11.17 6.62 10.13
C LEU A 70 -10.47 7.36 8.98
N PRO A 71 -10.38 8.71 8.99
CA PRO A 71 -9.70 9.43 7.92
C PRO A 71 -8.20 9.11 7.90
N VAL A 72 -7.55 8.97 9.06
CA VAL A 72 -6.14 8.56 9.14
C VAL A 72 -5.95 7.18 8.53
N ILE A 73 -6.73 6.17 8.95
CA ILE A 73 -6.63 4.82 8.42
C ILE A 73 -6.90 4.78 6.91
N LYS A 74 -7.89 5.54 6.43
CA LYS A 74 -8.17 5.67 4.98
C LYS A 74 -7.00 6.28 4.22
N ALA A 75 -6.39 7.35 4.75
CA ALA A 75 -5.25 7.99 4.11
C ALA A 75 -4.04 7.02 4.00
N VAL A 76 -3.72 6.30 5.08
CA VAL A 76 -2.61 5.32 5.04
C VAL A 76 -2.97 4.12 4.14
N GLY A 77 -4.23 3.68 4.14
CA GLY A 77 -4.72 2.66 3.23
C GLY A 77 -4.57 3.04 1.76
N ILE A 78 -5.01 4.25 1.38
CA ILE A 78 -4.83 4.79 0.02
C ILE A 78 -3.35 4.86 -0.34
N ALA A 79 -2.52 5.42 0.54
CA ALA A 79 -1.08 5.53 0.31
C ALA A 79 -0.45 4.15 0.08
N THR A 80 -0.81 3.16 0.88
CA THR A 80 -0.27 1.79 0.75
C THR A 80 -0.66 1.16 -0.58
N VAL A 81 -1.94 1.24 -0.97
CA VAL A 81 -2.43 0.67 -2.24
C VAL A 81 -1.77 1.36 -3.42
N VAL A 82 -1.71 2.70 -3.42
CA VAL A 82 -1.08 3.48 -4.50
C VAL A 82 0.40 3.15 -4.62
N HIS A 83 1.12 3.08 -3.50
CA HIS A 83 2.55 2.79 -3.51
C HIS A 83 2.82 1.40 -4.07
N ILE A 84 2.01 0.42 -3.68
CA ILE A 84 2.03 -0.95 -4.18
C ILE A 84 1.79 -1.00 -5.69
N THR A 85 0.70 -0.41 -6.16
CA THR A 85 0.34 -0.45 -7.59
C THR A 85 1.33 0.35 -8.44
N ALA A 86 1.88 1.45 -7.93
CA ALA A 86 2.91 2.23 -8.62
C ALA A 86 4.22 1.43 -8.79
N GLN A 87 4.62 0.65 -7.78
CA GLN A 87 5.76 -0.27 -7.91
C GLN A 87 5.49 -1.34 -8.98
N VAL A 88 4.28 -1.92 -9.02
CA VAL A 88 3.90 -2.89 -10.07
C VAL A 88 3.98 -2.26 -11.47
N CYS A 89 3.51 -1.02 -11.64
CA CYS A 89 3.64 -0.31 -12.92
C CYS A 89 5.12 -0.07 -13.30
N ARG A 90 5.98 0.27 -12.34
CA ARG A 90 7.42 0.42 -12.56
C ARG A 90 8.10 -0.91 -12.95
N ASP A 91 7.75 -2.00 -12.27
CA ASP A 91 8.27 -3.33 -12.57
C ASP A 91 7.83 -3.83 -13.96
N ALA A 92 6.68 -3.36 -14.47
CA ALA A 92 6.20 -3.62 -15.82
C ALA A 92 6.94 -2.82 -16.92
N GLY A 93 7.85 -1.92 -16.53
CA GLY A 93 8.50 -0.97 -17.46
C GLY A 93 7.69 0.31 -17.69
N GLU A 94 6.50 0.44 -17.10
CA GLU A 94 5.59 1.57 -17.23
C GLU A 94 5.76 2.58 -16.09
N ALA A 95 6.97 3.11 -15.93
CA ALA A 95 7.29 4.04 -14.84
C ALA A 95 6.43 5.31 -14.87
N ALA A 96 6.07 5.79 -16.06
CA ALA A 96 5.21 6.97 -16.23
C ALA A 96 3.80 6.76 -15.65
N LEU A 97 3.24 5.55 -15.74
CA LEU A 97 1.96 5.21 -15.12
C LEU A 97 2.07 5.16 -13.60
N GLY A 98 3.17 4.62 -13.07
CA GLY A 98 3.44 4.61 -11.62
C GLY A 98 3.46 6.02 -11.03
N THR A 99 4.18 6.95 -11.66
CA THR A 99 4.25 8.36 -11.20
C THR A 99 2.88 9.05 -11.27
N LYS A 100 2.09 8.81 -12.32
CA LYS A 100 0.72 9.35 -12.42
C LYS A 100 -0.18 8.81 -11.31
N LEU A 101 0.00 7.56 -10.94
CA LEU A 101 -0.76 6.94 -9.86
C LEU A 101 -0.37 7.51 -8.49
N GLU A 102 0.91 7.73 -8.22
CA GLU A 102 1.41 8.38 -6.99
C GLU A 102 0.85 9.78 -6.82
N LEU A 103 0.77 10.56 -7.90
CA LEU A 103 0.13 11.88 -7.89
C LEU A 103 -1.36 11.79 -7.54
N ALA A 104 -2.10 10.89 -8.18
CA ALA A 104 -3.52 10.67 -7.87
C ALA A 104 -3.74 10.21 -6.42
N GLY A 105 -2.86 9.35 -5.91
CA GLY A 105 -2.86 8.90 -4.52
C GLY A 105 -2.61 10.02 -3.53
N THR A 106 -1.66 10.90 -3.84
CA THR A 106 -1.35 12.07 -3.00
C THR A 106 -2.55 13.01 -2.93
N ILE A 107 -3.18 13.31 -4.06
CA ILE A 107 -4.37 14.18 -4.12
C ILE A 107 -5.53 13.57 -3.33
N SER A 108 -5.77 12.27 -3.47
CA SER A 108 -6.83 11.57 -2.73
C SER A 108 -6.55 11.47 -1.23
N ALA A 109 -5.30 11.23 -0.83
CA ALA A 109 -4.90 11.27 0.58
C ALA A 109 -5.14 12.65 1.21
N VAL A 110 -4.78 13.73 0.50
CA VAL A 110 -5.05 15.10 0.93
C VAL A 110 -6.55 15.37 1.04
N ALA A 111 -7.36 14.89 0.10
CA ALA A 111 -8.82 15.04 0.15
C ALA A 111 -9.43 14.35 1.37
N VAL A 112 -8.88 13.20 1.80
CA VAL A 112 -9.30 12.49 3.01
C VAL A 112 -8.90 13.24 4.30
N CYS A 113 -7.88 14.09 4.26
CA CYS A 113 -7.50 14.92 5.42
C CYS A 113 -8.46 16.11 5.66
N ILE A 114 -9.25 16.52 4.66
CA ILE A 114 -10.22 17.62 4.80
C ILE A 114 -11.23 17.41 5.95
N PRO A 115 -11.94 16.26 6.06
CA PRO A 115 -12.87 16.03 7.17
C PRO A 115 -12.18 16.01 8.54
N LEU A 116 -10.91 15.56 8.60
CA LEU A 116 -10.11 15.62 9.82
C LEU A 116 -9.91 17.06 10.29
N MET A 117 -9.57 17.96 9.37
CA MET A 117 -9.43 19.39 9.67
C MET A 117 -10.73 19.99 10.19
N GLN A 118 -11.88 19.66 9.58
CA GLN A 118 -13.20 20.14 10.04
C GLN A 118 -13.50 19.74 11.48
N GLN A 119 -13.17 18.51 11.88
CA GLN A 119 -13.37 18.06 13.25
C GLN A 119 -12.47 18.77 14.25
N VAL A 120 -11.21 19.00 13.90
CA VAL A 120 -10.30 19.77 14.76
C VAL A 120 -10.82 21.20 14.97
N PHE A 121 -11.32 21.86 13.91
CA PHE A 121 -11.93 23.18 14.05
C PHE A 121 -13.18 23.17 14.93
N SER A 122 -14.07 22.18 14.77
CA SER A 122 -15.27 22.07 15.61
C SER A 122 -14.94 21.82 17.09
N LEU A 123 -13.91 21.01 17.37
CA LEU A 123 -13.40 20.81 18.73
C LEU A 123 -12.85 22.10 19.35
N LEU A 124 -12.11 22.89 18.56
CA LEU A 124 -11.61 24.20 19.00
C LEU A 124 -12.75 25.17 19.29
N GLU A 125 -13.76 25.27 18.42
CA GLU A 125 -14.94 26.11 18.65
C GLU A 125 -15.68 25.72 19.94
N THR A 126 -15.82 24.42 20.21
CA THR A 126 -16.50 23.91 21.42
C THR A 126 -15.72 24.18 22.71
N MET A 127 -14.39 24.29 22.66
CA MET A 127 -13.55 24.59 23.83
C MET A 127 -13.40 26.09 24.09
N LEU A 128 -13.63 26.93 23.07
CA LEU A 128 -13.51 28.38 23.14
C LEU A 128 -14.83 29.05 23.57
N MET A 129 -15.96 28.35 23.44
CA MET A 129 -17.31 28.79 23.83
C MET A 129 -17.71 28.20 25.19
#